data_AF-A0A3A0F236-F1
#
_entry.id   AF-A0A3A0F236-F1
#
_cell.length_a   1.000
_cell.length_b   1.000
_cell.length_c   1.000
_cell.angle_alpha   90.00
_cell.angle_beta   90.00
_cell.angle_gamma   90.00
#
_symmetry.space_group_name_H-M   'P 1'
#
loop_
_entity.id
_entity.type
_entity.pdbx_description
1 polymer ?
#
loop_
_entity_poly.entity_id
_entity_poly.type
_entity_poly.pdbx_seq_one_letter_code
_entity_poly.pdbx_strand_id
1 'polypeptide(L)'
;MAAWTARRFFAALRDLAPLRVISRCGPSTFEAICDFGPHGFAEGHMNAITPAYHWHLRLDGFRWLRSHDEVHARSGRRVLFFELRERADALPFLFLYVHRERGAEFDPDREAAFAALHAELAQGASLAAEETAR
;
A
#
# COMPACT_ATOMS: atom_id res chain seq x y z
N MET A 1 -9.62 16.70 9.58
CA MET A 1 -8.55 15.96 8.87
C MET A 1 -8.92 15.91 7.40
N ALA A 2 -7.94 16.03 6.50
CA ALA A 2 -8.21 15.91 5.06
C ALA A 2 -8.60 14.47 4.72
N ALA A 3 -9.50 14.29 3.76
CA ALA A 3 -9.92 12.95 3.33
C ALA A 3 -8.75 12.16 2.73
N TRP A 4 -8.76 10.85 2.89
CA TRP A 4 -7.82 9.98 2.19
C TRP A 4 -8.20 9.84 0.72
N THR A 5 -7.20 9.92 -0.15
CA THR A 5 -7.35 9.69 -1.59
C THR A 5 -6.26 8.75 -2.07
N ALA A 6 -6.41 8.19 -3.28
CA ALA A 6 -5.38 7.34 -3.85
C ALA A 6 -4.07 8.13 -4.07
N ARG A 7 -4.11 9.38 -4.54
CA ARG A 7 -2.92 10.25 -4.66
C ARG A 7 -2.21 10.44 -3.34
N ARG A 8 -2.94 10.78 -2.27
CA ARG A 8 -2.35 10.96 -0.94
C ARG A 8 -1.65 9.68 -0.50
N PHE A 9 -2.30 8.54 -0.70
CA PHE A 9 -1.74 7.25 -0.31
C PHE A 9 -0.47 6.88 -1.08
N PHE A 10 -0.51 6.90 -2.42
CA PHE A 10 0.65 6.53 -3.24
C PHE A 10 1.81 7.52 -3.13
N ALA A 11 1.53 8.81 -2.84
CA ALA A 11 2.58 9.77 -2.50
C ALA A 11 3.31 9.39 -1.20
N ALA A 12 2.56 9.01 -0.15
CA ALA A 12 3.12 8.63 1.14
C ALA A 12 3.95 7.34 1.09
N LEU A 13 3.67 6.42 0.16
CA LEU A 13 4.43 5.18 0.00
C LEU A 13 5.90 5.39 -0.38
N ARG A 14 6.25 6.56 -0.96
CA ARG A 14 7.64 6.86 -1.33
C ARG A 14 8.56 6.90 -0.12
N ASP A 15 8.06 7.37 1.02
CA ASP A 15 8.83 7.50 2.27
C ASP A 15 8.99 6.15 2.99
N LEU A 16 8.32 5.11 2.51
CA LEU A 16 8.34 3.76 3.09
C LEU A 16 9.16 2.75 2.27
N ALA A 17 9.73 3.17 1.14
CA ALA A 17 10.48 2.30 0.24
C ALA A 17 11.79 1.76 0.86
N PRO A 18 12.24 0.55 0.49
CA PRO A 18 11.57 -0.40 -0.40
C PRO A 18 10.34 -1.05 0.23
N LEU A 19 9.42 -1.48 -0.63
CA LEU A 19 8.19 -2.18 -0.26
C LEU A 19 8.25 -3.62 -0.73
N ARG A 20 7.73 -4.54 0.09
CA ARG A 20 7.34 -5.87 -0.36
C ARG A 20 5.87 -5.83 -0.73
N VAL A 21 5.59 -6.09 -1.99
CA VAL A 21 4.26 -5.93 -2.58
C VAL A 21 3.71 -7.28 -2.96
N ILE A 22 2.49 -7.55 -2.53
CA ILE A 22 1.79 -8.81 -2.78
C ILE A 22 0.46 -8.49 -3.43
N SER A 23 0.31 -8.89 -4.69
CA SER A 23 -0.94 -8.77 -5.45
C SER A 23 -1.62 -10.11 -5.62
N ARG A 24 -2.95 -10.15 -5.47
CA ARG A 24 -3.78 -11.34 -5.65
C ARG A 24 -4.70 -11.15 -6.86
N CYS A 25 -4.64 -12.10 -7.78
CA CYS A 25 -5.49 -12.13 -8.97
C CYS A 25 -6.03 -13.55 -9.17
N GLY A 26 -7.29 -13.76 -8.78
CA GLY A 26 -7.90 -15.09 -8.77
C GLY A 26 -7.09 -16.06 -7.88
N PRO A 27 -6.70 -17.25 -8.38
CA PRO A 27 -5.89 -18.21 -7.62
C PRO A 27 -4.42 -17.83 -7.52
N SER A 28 -3.97 -16.81 -8.26
CA SER A 28 -2.56 -16.44 -8.38
C SER A 28 -2.17 -15.36 -7.37
N THR A 29 -0.98 -15.51 -6.80
CA THR A 29 -0.33 -14.49 -5.96
C THR A 29 0.99 -14.09 -6.61
N PHE A 30 1.18 -12.80 -6.78
CA PHE A 30 2.41 -12.20 -7.30
C PHE A 30 3.07 -11.42 -6.18
N GLU A 31 4.38 -11.60 -6.05
CA GLU A 31 5.16 -10.94 -5.00
C GLU A 31 6.44 -10.37 -5.58
N ALA A 32 6.78 -9.16 -5.15
CA ALA A 32 8.04 -8.52 -5.48
C ALA A 32 8.48 -7.57 -4.37
N ILE A 33 9.78 -7.33 -4.29
CA ILE A 33 10.37 -6.26 -3.48
C ILE A 33 10.82 -5.18 -4.45
N CYS A 34 10.34 -3.96 -4.23
CA CYS A 34 10.67 -2.85 -5.12
C CYS A 34 10.59 -1.51 -4.40
N ASP A 35 11.37 -0.55 -4.87
CA ASP A 35 11.14 0.85 -4.56
C ASP A 35 9.88 1.33 -5.28
N PHE A 36 9.13 2.21 -4.62
CA PHE A 36 8.00 2.88 -5.26
C PHE A 36 8.56 3.95 -6.19
N GLY A 37 8.72 3.58 -7.47
CA GLY A 37 9.32 4.42 -8.50
C GLY A 37 8.44 5.61 -8.93
N PRO A 38 8.76 6.27 -10.05
CA PRO A 38 7.92 7.30 -10.62
C PRO A 38 6.49 6.79 -10.82
N HIS A 39 5.52 7.54 -10.31
CA HIS A 39 4.11 7.22 -10.46
C HIS A 39 3.32 8.44 -10.93
N GLY A 40 2.20 8.18 -11.59
CA GLY A 40 1.31 9.19 -12.13
C GLY A 40 -0.13 8.69 -12.16
N PHE A 41 -1.04 9.61 -12.39
CA PHE A 41 -2.47 9.33 -12.44
C PHE A 41 -3.02 9.85 -13.75
N ALA A 42 -3.58 8.96 -14.56
CA ALA A 42 -4.13 9.28 -15.88
C ALA A 42 -5.24 8.29 -16.22
N GLU A 43 -6.28 8.76 -16.91
CA GLU A 43 -7.36 7.90 -17.46
C GLU A 43 -8.00 6.97 -16.40
N GLY A 44 -8.17 7.44 -15.17
CA GLY A 44 -8.75 6.66 -14.08
C GLY A 44 -7.85 5.57 -13.50
N HIS A 45 -6.54 5.62 -13.79
CA HIS A 45 -5.55 4.69 -13.28
C HIS A 45 -4.47 5.40 -12.46
N MET A 46 -3.94 4.71 -11.45
CA MET A 46 -2.60 4.96 -10.93
C MET A 46 -1.63 4.07 -11.71
N ASN A 47 -0.62 4.70 -12.29
CA ASN A 47 0.44 4.03 -13.03
C ASN A 47 1.76 4.22 -12.30
N ALA A 48 2.50 3.14 -12.09
CA ALA A 48 3.85 3.21 -11.50
C ALA A 48 4.81 2.32 -12.27
N ILE A 49 6.03 2.83 -12.49
CA ILE A 49 7.12 2.05 -13.08
C ILE A 49 8.09 1.70 -11.96
N THR A 50 8.21 0.42 -11.66
CA THR A 50 9.20 -0.09 -10.70
C THR A 50 10.25 -0.93 -11.41
N PRO A 51 11.45 -1.13 -10.83
CA PRO A 51 12.46 -2.02 -11.41
C PRO A 51 11.99 -3.46 -11.62
N ALA A 52 10.96 -3.90 -10.87
CA ALA A 52 10.47 -5.28 -10.92
C ALA A 52 9.26 -5.47 -11.85
N TYR A 53 8.35 -4.50 -11.94
CA TYR A 53 7.13 -4.56 -12.75
C TYR A 53 6.46 -3.18 -12.91
N HIS A 54 5.57 -3.07 -13.89
CA HIS A 54 4.71 -1.90 -14.09
C HIS A 54 3.35 -2.11 -13.44
N TRP A 55 2.85 -1.09 -12.76
CA TRP A 55 1.55 -1.14 -12.09
C TRP A 55 0.58 -0.32 -12.91
N HIS A 56 -0.59 -0.91 -13.14
CA HIS A 56 -1.75 -0.23 -13.69
C HIS A 56 -2.92 -0.54 -12.76
N LEU A 57 -3.16 0.33 -11.79
CA LEU A 57 -4.22 0.17 -10.83
C LEU A 57 -5.40 1.04 -11.21
N ARG A 58 -6.54 0.42 -11.53
CA ARG A 58 -7.80 1.13 -11.71
C ARG A 58 -8.22 1.78 -10.40
N LEU A 59 -8.40 3.10 -10.42
CA LEU A 59 -8.80 3.86 -9.23
C LEU A 59 -10.21 3.50 -8.80
N ASP A 60 -11.08 3.02 -9.71
CA ASP A 60 -12.45 2.63 -9.37
C ASP A 60 -12.56 1.31 -8.58
N GLY A 61 -11.58 0.42 -8.74
CA GLY A 61 -11.41 -0.79 -7.93
C GLY A 61 -10.67 -0.56 -6.61
N PHE A 62 -10.27 0.67 -6.30
CA PHE A 62 -9.56 1.00 -5.05
C PHE A 62 -10.39 2.00 -4.23
N ARG A 63 -11.05 1.50 -3.17
CA ARG A 63 -11.98 2.31 -2.37
C ARG A 63 -11.76 2.23 -0.88
N TRP A 64 -11.08 1.19 -0.40
CA TRP A 64 -10.86 1.01 1.02
C TRP A 64 -9.41 0.64 1.30
N LEU A 65 -8.85 1.30 2.32
CA LEU A 65 -7.47 1.16 2.75
C LEU A 65 -7.46 0.89 4.24
N ARG A 66 -6.62 -0.04 4.70
CA ARG A 66 -6.34 -0.24 6.11
C ARG A 66 -4.86 -0.52 6.33
N SER A 67 -4.33 -0.05 7.45
CA SER A 67 -2.96 -0.33 7.88
C SER A 67 -2.92 -1.27 9.07
N HIS A 68 -1.85 -2.04 9.19
CA HIS A 68 -1.63 -3.05 10.21
C HIS A 68 -0.21 -2.95 10.79
N ASP A 69 -0.13 -2.95 12.11
CA ASP A 69 1.09 -3.14 12.88
C ASP A 69 0.89 -4.36 13.79
N GLU A 70 1.37 -5.51 13.35
CA GLU A 70 1.01 -6.80 13.96
C GLU A 70 2.21 -7.72 14.09
N VAL A 71 2.13 -8.71 14.97
CA VAL A 71 3.11 -9.79 15.03
C VAL A 71 2.59 -10.97 14.21
N HIS A 72 3.28 -11.30 13.12
CA HIS A 72 2.89 -12.38 12.23
C HIS A 72 2.99 -13.74 12.93
N ALA A 73 1.84 -14.39 13.10
CA ALA A 73 1.68 -15.59 13.94
C ALA A 73 2.67 -16.72 13.64
N ARG A 74 2.97 -16.95 12.35
CA ARG A 74 3.87 -18.05 11.94
C ARG A 74 5.34 -17.75 12.26
N SER A 75 5.77 -16.49 12.13
CA SER A 75 7.19 -16.13 12.22
C SER A 75 7.55 -15.44 13.53
N GLY A 76 6.56 -15.03 14.33
CA GLY A 76 6.76 -14.21 15.52
C GLY A 76 7.32 -12.81 15.21
N ARG A 77 7.32 -12.40 13.94
CA ARG A 77 7.93 -11.14 13.50
C ARG A 77 6.89 -10.05 13.39
N ARG A 78 7.20 -8.87 13.94
CA ARG A 78 6.43 -7.65 13.66
C ARG A 78 6.40 -7.37 12.15
N VAL A 79 5.24 -7.01 11.63
CA VAL A 79 4.99 -6.66 10.24
C VAL A 79 4.20 -5.37 10.19
N LEU A 80 4.62 -4.47 9.31
CA LEU A 80 3.98 -3.18 9.06
C LEU A 80 3.48 -3.23 7.63
N PHE A 81 2.17 -3.13 7.40
CA PHE A 81 1.63 -3.21 6.05
C PHE A 81 0.31 -2.49 5.86
N PHE A 82 0.01 -2.21 4.61
CA PHE A 82 -1.30 -1.78 4.16
C PHE A 82 -2.00 -2.90 3.40
N GLU A 83 -3.31 -2.97 3.52
CA GLU A 83 -4.17 -3.76 2.64
C GLU A 83 -5.12 -2.82 1.87
N LEU A 84 -5.31 -3.12 0.60
CA LEU A 84 -6.21 -2.39 -0.29
C LEU A 84 -7.36 -3.31 -0.70
N ARG A 85 -8.56 -2.75 -0.71
CA ARG A 85 -9.81 -3.45 -1.05
C ARG A 85 -10.67 -2.60 -1.98
N GLU A 86 -11.51 -3.29 -2.76
CA GLU A 86 -12.56 -2.67 -3.58
C GLU A 86 -13.67 -2.03 -2.72
N ARG A 87 -13.85 -2.53 -1.50
CA ARG A 87 -14.81 -2.07 -0.48
C ARG A 87 -14.43 -2.68 0.87
N ALA A 88 -14.95 -2.13 1.97
CA ALA A 88 -14.56 -2.52 3.33
C ALA A 88 -14.75 -4.03 3.61
N ASP A 89 -15.81 -4.64 3.06
CA ASP A 89 -16.16 -6.05 3.24
C ASP A 89 -15.59 -6.99 2.17
N ALA A 90 -14.96 -6.46 1.10
CA ALA A 90 -14.32 -7.28 0.08
C ALA A 90 -13.00 -7.88 0.58
N LEU A 91 -12.56 -8.95 -0.07
CA LEU A 91 -11.23 -9.49 0.14
C LEU A 91 -10.17 -8.48 -0.35
N PRO A 92 -9.05 -8.35 0.37
CA PRO A 92 -7.93 -7.52 -0.09
C PRO A 92 -7.26 -8.12 -1.32
N PHE A 93 -6.99 -7.26 -2.31
CA PHE A 93 -6.34 -7.63 -3.57
C PHE A 93 -4.87 -7.19 -3.63
N LEU A 94 -4.46 -6.20 -2.83
CA LEU A 94 -3.08 -5.73 -2.76
C LEU A 94 -2.66 -5.54 -1.31
N PHE A 95 -1.46 -6.01 -0.99
CA PHE A 95 -0.79 -5.77 0.28
C PHE A 95 0.55 -5.11 0.06
N LEU A 96 0.86 -4.10 0.85
CA LEU A 96 2.08 -3.30 0.76
C LEU A 96 2.79 -3.31 2.11
N TYR A 97 3.79 -4.18 2.25
CA TYR A 97 4.58 -4.31 3.46
C TYR A 97 5.78 -3.37 3.40
N VAL A 98 6.05 -2.67 4.51
CA VAL A 98 7.34 -2.02 4.71
C VAL A 98 8.40 -3.13 4.70
N HIS A 99 9.38 -3.03 3.81
CA HIS A 99 10.41 -4.06 3.70
C HIS A 99 11.49 -3.86 4.77
N ARG A 100 11.98 -5.00 5.28
CA ARG A 100 13.22 -5.08 6.04
C ARG A 100 13.93 -6.39 5.70
N GLU A 101 15.25 -6.36 5.82
CA GLU A 101 16.08 -7.54 5.62
C GLU A 101 15.81 -8.61 6.67
N ARG A 102 16.14 -9.86 6.34
CA ARG A 102 15.92 -10.99 7.24
C ARG A 102 16.77 -10.82 8.51
N GLY A 103 16.09 -10.66 9.64
CA GLY A 103 16.75 -10.54 10.95
C GLY A 103 17.13 -9.11 11.34
N ALA A 104 16.85 -8.15 10.46
CA ALA A 104 16.99 -6.73 10.78
C ALA A 104 15.72 -6.19 11.48
N GLU A 105 15.89 -5.08 12.18
CA GLU A 105 14.78 -4.24 12.62
C GLU A 105 14.29 -3.36 11.46
N PHE A 106 13.18 -2.64 11.66
CA PHE A 106 12.77 -1.63 10.68
C PHE A 106 13.71 -0.42 10.76
N ASP A 107 13.89 0.24 9.63
CA ASP A 107 14.53 1.55 9.62
C ASP A 107 13.67 2.54 10.44
N PRO A 108 14.25 3.27 11.42
CA PRO A 108 13.49 4.13 12.32
C PRO A 108 12.67 5.21 11.62
N ASP A 109 13.19 5.79 10.53
CA ASP A 109 12.49 6.86 9.81
C ASP A 109 11.28 6.29 9.05
N ARG A 110 11.44 5.11 8.44
CA ARG A 110 10.32 4.40 7.79
C ARG A 110 9.29 3.93 8.80
N GLU A 111 9.74 3.47 9.97
CA GLU A 111 8.84 3.08 11.05
C GLU A 111 8.03 4.27 11.56
N ALA A 112 8.67 5.43 11.77
CA ALA A 112 8.00 6.65 12.17
C ALA A 112 7.01 7.15 11.10
N ALA A 113 7.40 7.11 9.82
CA ALA A 113 6.52 7.44 8.70
C ALA A 113 5.30 6.49 8.65
N PHE A 114 5.52 5.18 8.84
CA PHE A 114 4.42 4.21 8.92
C PHE A 114 3.51 4.50 10.12
N ALA A 115 4.07 4.76 11.30
CA ALA A 115 3.30 5.02 12.51
C ALA A 115 2.38 6.24 12.37
N ALA A 116 2.85 7.30 11.70
CA ALA A 116 2.02 8.47 11.39
C ALA A 116 0.82 8.11 10.50
N LEU A 117 1.04 7.32 9.46
CA LEU A 117 -0.03 6.84 8.58
C LEU A 117 -0.96 5.88 9.32
N HIS A 118 -0.41 5.02 10.16
CA HIS A 118 -1.15 4.03 10.94
C HIS A 118 -2.13 4.69 11.91
N ALA A 119 -1.74 5.79 12.55
CA ALA A 119 -2.61 6.56 13.44
C ALA A 119 -3.91 7.01 12.76
N GLU A 120 -3.90 7.23 11.44
CA GLU A 120 -5.09 7.60 10.66
C GLU A 120 -5.80 6.39 10.03
N LEU A 121 -5.06 5.32 9.71
CA LEU A 121 -5.54 4.22 8.85
C LEU A 121 -5.78 2.88 9.58
N ALA A 122 -5.48 2.77 10.87
CA ALA A 122 -5.63 1.52 11.64
C ALA A 122 -7.07 0.99 11.65
N GLN A 123 -8.05 1.89 11.71
CA GLN A 123 -9.48 1.55 11.66
C GLN A 123 -10.02 1.40 10.23
N GLY A 124 -9.17 1.66 9.24
CA GLY A 124 -9.52 1.71 7.82
C GLY A 124 -10.17 3.04 7.41
N ALA A 125 -10.04 3.36 6.13
CA ALA A 125 -10.58 4.58 5.55
C ALA A 125 -11.13 4.32 4.15
N SER A 126 -12.30 4.92 3.88
CA SER A 126 -12.79 5.06 2.50
C SER A 126 -11.93 6.08 1.78
N LEU A 127 -11.54 5.75 0.56
CA LEU A 127 -10.89 6.70 -0.31
C LEU A 127 -11.92 7.53 -1.04
N ALA A 128 -11.76 8.85 -0.95
CA ALA A 128 -12.57 9.77 -1.73
C ALA A 128 -12.35 9.51 -3.22
N ALA A 129 -13.43 9.57 -4.00
CA ALA A 129 -13.34 9.53 -5.44
C ALA A 129 -12.50 10.72 -5.92
N GLU A 130 -11.46 10.43 -6.70
CA GLU A 130 -10.65 11.47 -7.31
C GLU A 130 -11.27 11.85 -8.65
N GLU A 131 -11.44 13.15 -8.90
CA GLU A 131 -11.80 13.63 -10.22
C GLU A 131 -10.73 13.17 -11.21
N THR A 132 -11.17 12.45 -12.24
CA THR A 132 -10.32 12.12 -13.38
C THR A 132 -9.99 13.42 -14.08
N ALA A 133 -8.77 13.94 -13.88
CA ALA A 133 -8.23 14.97 -14.75
C ALA A 133 -8.32 14.41 -16.19
N ARG A 134 -9.14 15.08 -17.01
CA ARG A 134 -9.30 14.79 -18.43
C ARG A 134 -8.07 15.18 -19.21
#